data_AF-A0A271KGV9-F1
#
_entry.id   AF-A0A271KGV9-F1
#
_cell.length_a   1.000
_cell.length_b   1.000
_cell.length_c   1.000
_cell.angle_alpha   90.00
_cell.angle_beta   90.00
_cell.angle_gamma   90.00
#
_symmetry.space_group_name_H-M   'P 1'
#
loop_
_entity.id
_entity.type
_entity.pdbx_description
1 polymer ?
#
loop_
_entity_poly.entity_id
_entity_poly.type
_entity_poly.pdbx_seq_one_letter_code
_entity_poly.pdbx_strand_id
1 'polypeptide(L)'
;MHTDDEAALVTELLRDPAILFVDGPRWKTVTPPTTRDISAIGSYCMIWSPEDLPRLSAEFIQAHNDWYCRDENSTIQFLRCKMTETVIVEGSFAISTGPAEANAAANVERRYKFLCRAIKRTYRNSVVQWRNPQRPDAPAGPSRSANPSAPDRSLWVGPAAMTWMAGHADRRVKTFVTGFVEGAIIEPG
;
A
#
# COMPACT_ATOMS: atom_id res chain seq x y z
N MET A 1 -5.28 -4.68 0.70
CA MET A 1 -6.31 -3.97 1.52
C MET A 1 -7.67 -4.18 0.85
N HIS A 2 -8.80 -4.35 1.55
CA HIS A 2 -10.11 -4.38 0.86
C HIS A 2 -10.51 -2.96 0.40
N THR A 3 -11.38 -2.82 -0.60
CA THR A 3 -11.81 -1.50 -1.11
C THR A 3 -12.43 -0.62 -0.02
N ASP A 4 -13.25 -1.21 0.87
CA ASP A 4 -13.84 -0.48 2.00
C ASP A 4 -12.82 -0.06 3.06
N ASP A 5 -11.80 -0.90 3.30
CA ASP A 5 -10.69 -0.58 4.20
C ASP A 5 -9.86 0.60 3.62
N GLU A 6 -9.64 0.60 2.29
CA GLU A 6 -8.99 1.69 1.56
C GLU A 6 -9.81 2.98 1.65
N ALA A 7 -11.12 2.91 1.44
CA ALA A 7 -12.01 4.07 1.54
C ALA A 7 -12.00 4.69 2.95
N ALA A 8 -12.02 3.86 3.99
CA ALA A 8 -11.91 4.32 5.37
C ALA A 8 -10.56 5.02 5.64
N LEU A 9 -9.48 4.48 5.08
CA LEU A 9 -8.15 5.06 5.21
C LEU A 9 -8.02 6.39 4.46
N VAL A 10 -8.55 6.46 3.24
CA VAL A 10 -8.62 7.70 2.45
C VAL A 10 -9.40 8.77 3.19
N THR A 11 -10.52 8.40 3.83
CA THR A 11 -11.30 9.32 4.67
C THR A 11 -10.46 9.88 5.82
N GLU A 12 -9.62 9.06 6.46
CA GLU A 12 -8.70 9.51 7.52
C GLU A 12 -7.63 10.45 6.97
N LEU A 13 -7.04 10.15 5.81
CA LEU A 13 -6.05 11.02 5.15
C LEU A 13 -6.63 12.38 4.78
N LEU A 14 -7.84 12.40 4.23
CA LEU A 14 -8.53 13.62 3.79
C LEU A 14 -9.04 14.50 4.93
N ARG A 15 -8.93 14.07 6.20
CA ARG A 15 -9.13 14.99 7.33
C ARG A 15 -8.14 16.15 7.31
N ASP A 16 -6.98 15.93 6.72
CA ASP A 16 -6.03 17.00 6.43
C ASP A 16 -6.42 17.68 5.09
N PRO A 17 -6.74 18.99 5.11
CA PRO A 17 -7.16 19.72 3.91
C PRO A 17 -6.02 19.95 2.91
N ALA A 18 -4.76 19.81 3.31
CA ALA A 18 -3.60 20.01 2.44
C ALA A 18 -3.25 18.76 1.62
N ILE A 19 -3.78 17.59 1.99
CA ILE A 19 -3.52 16.34 1.27
C ILE A 19 -4.12 16.35 -0.13
N LEU A 20 -3.31 15.98 -1.11
CA LEU A 20 -3.65 15.77 -2.50
C LEU A 20 -3.15 14.40 -2.96
N PHE A 21 -3.89 13.80 -3.88
CA PHE A 21 -3.52 12.58 -4.57
C PHE A 21 -3.05 12.91 -5.98
N VAL A 22 -2.02 12.20 -6.41
CA VAL A 22 -1.42 12.27 -7.74
C VAL A 22 -1.30 10.86 -8.30
N ASP A 23 -1.72 10.66 -9.54
CA ASP A 23 -1.56 9.40 -10.26
C ASP A 23 -0.16 9.36 -10.86
N GLY A 24 0.68 8.44 -10.39
CA GLY A 24 2.12 8.54 -10.53
C GLY A 24 2.83 7.24 -10.90
N PRO A 25 4.17 7.24 -10.97
CA PRO A 25 5.06 8.40 -10.84
C PRO A 25 5.31 9.14 -12.16
N ARG A 26 4.51 8.87 -13.21
CA ARG A 26 4.70 9.41 -14.57
C ARG A 26 3.43 10.05 -15.12
N TRP A 27 3.60 11.10 -15.91
CA TRP A 27 2.49 11.88 -16.46
C TRP A 27 2.86 12.62 -17.75
N LYS A 28 1.87 13.10 -18.49
CA LYS A 28 2.07 13.76 -19.79
C LYS A 28 2.49 15.24 -19.71
N THR A 29 2.40 15.86 -18.54
CA THR A 29 2.62 17.31 -18.34
C THR A 29 3.61 17.56 -17.22
N VAL A 30 4.51 18.54 -17.33
CA VAL A 30 5.51 18.83 -16.28
C VAL A 30 4.94 18.93 -14.86
N THR A 31 3.74 19.52 -14.73
CA THR A 31 2.99 19.55 -13.47
C THR A 31 1.96 18.42 -13.49
N PRO A 32 1.96 17.51 -12.50
CA PRO A 32 0.97 16.45 -12.44
C PRO A 32 -0.43 16.99 -12.13
N PRO A 33 -1.51 16.41 -12.70
CA PRO A 33 -2.85 16.61 -12.20
C PRO A 33 -2.96 16.16 -10.74
N THR A 34 -3.68 16.93 -9.93
CA THR A 34 -3.90 16.62 -8.52
C THR A 34 -5.40 16.54 -8.23
N THR A 35 -5.77 15.73 -7.26
CA THR A 35 -7.17 15.55 -6.87
C THR A 35 -7.29 15.18 -5.40
N ARG A 36 -8.45 15.40 -4.79
CA ARG A 36 -8.82 14.84 -3.48
C ARG A 36 -9.74 13.64 -3.60
N ASP A 37 -10.07 13.25 -4.83
CA ASP A 37 -10.86 12.06 -5.14
C ASP A 37 -9.93 10.90 -5.51
N ILE A 38 -9.80 9.93 -4.60
CA ILE A 38 -8.99 8.74 -4.83
C ILE A 38 -9.51 7.87 -5.97
N SER A 39 -10.80 7.97 -6.32
CA SER A 39 -11.40 7.16 -7.39
C SER A 39 -10.86 7.55 -8.78
N ALA A 40 -10.34 8.77 -8.93
CA ALA A 40 -9.71 9.26 -10.15
C ALA A 40 -8.24 8.81 -10.31
N ILE A 41 -7.68 8.09 -9.33
CA ILE A 41 -6.27 7.65 -9.33
C ILE A 41 -6.15 6.21 -9.81
N GLY A 42 -5.19 5.92 -10.68
CA GLY A 42 -4.83 4.56 -11.08
C GLY A 42 -4.17 3.74 -9.97
N SER A 43 -3.38 2.72 -10.32
CA SER A 43 -2.83 1.77 -9.35
C SER A 43 -1.74 2.35 -8.44
N TYR A 44 -1.07 3.43 -8.85
CA TYR A 44 0.04 4.01 -8.13
C TYR A 44 -0.33 5.44 -7.69
N CYS A 45 -0.69 5.58 -6.42
CA CYS A 45 -1.07 6.85 -5.84
C CYS A 45 0.13 7.46 -5.10
N MET A 46 0.45 8.70 -5.43
CA MET A 46 1.35 9.54 -4.63
C MET A 46 0.49 10.46 -3.76
N ILE A 47 0.68 10.37 -2.44
CA ILE A 47 0.03 11.23 -1.47
C ILE A 47 1.00 12.37 -1.16
N TRP A 48 0.59 13.58 -1.49
CA TRP A 48 1.41 14.78 -1.45
C TRP A 48 0.69 15.90 -0.68
N SER A 49 1.45 16.78 -0.04
CA SER A 49 0.95 18.01 0.57
C SER A 49 1.79 19.20 0.09
N PRO A 50 1.19 20.24 -0.51
CA PRO A 50 1.89 21.48 -0.85
C PRO A 50 2.50 22.19 0.36
N GLU A 51 2.01 21.93 1.58
CA GLU A 51 2.60 22.48 2.80
C GLU A 51 3.97 21.89 3.13
N ASP A 52 4.22 20.64 2.72
CA ASP A 52 5.49 19.95 2.96
C ASP A 52 6.49 20.23 1.83
N LEU A 53 5.98 20.23 0.60
CA LEU A 53 6.74 20.49 -0.61
C LEU A 53 5.85 21.31 -1.56
N PRO A 54 6.08 22.62 -1.73
CA PRO A 54 5.18 23.50 -2.49
C PRO A 54 4.92 23.08 -3.94
N ARG A 55 5.85 22.35 -4.55
CA ARG A 55 5.72 21.88 -5.93
C ARG A 55 6.48 20.58 -6.13
N LEU A 56 5.83 19.62 -6.80
CA LEU A 56 6.51 18.45 -7.36
C LEU A 56 7.27 18.83 -8.62
N SER A 57 8.56 18.50 -8.65
CA SER A 57 9.43 18.61 -9.80
C SER A 57 9.42 17.31 -10.60
N ALA A 58 9.55 17.45 -11.92
CA ALA A 58 9.53 16.32 -12.84
C ALA A 58 10.59 16.49 -13.93
N GLU A 59 11.13 15.37 -14.38
CA GLU A 59 12.11 15.28 -15.46
C GLU A 59 11.47 14.63 -16.69
N PHE A 60 11.67 15.20 -17.87
CA PHE A 60 11.15 14.63 -19.09
C PHE A 60 11.98 13.42 -19.53
N ILE A 61 11.34 12.26 -19.65
CA ILE A 61 11.93 11.02 -20.14
C ILE A 61 11.57 10.85 -21.62
N GLN A 62 12.50 11.21 -22.49
CA GLN A 62 12.32 11.20 -23.95
C GLN A 62 11.89 9.84 -24.49
N ALA A 63 12.43 8.74 -23.94
CA ALA A 63 12.13 7.37 -24.40
C ALA A 63 10.65 6.97 -24.23
N HIS A 64 9.93 7.59 -23.30
CA HIS A 64 8.52 7.29 -23.02
C HIS A 64 7.58 8.45 -23.37
N ASN A 65 8.13 9.60 -23.75
CA ASN A 65 7.37 10.83 -23.95
C ASN A 65 6.48 11.16 -22.74
N ASP A 66 7.09 11.08 -21.55
CA ASP A 66 6.47 11.28 -20.24
C ASP A 66 7.38 12.13 -19.35
N TRP A 67 6.81 12.76 -18.34
CA TRP A 67 7.52 13.39 -17.24
C TRP A 67 7.48 12.45 -16.03
N TYR A 68 8.62 12.30 -15.33
CA TYR A 68 8.76 11.44 -14.15
C TYR A 68 9.03 12.28 -12.91
N CYS A 69 8.38 11.95 -11.79
CA CYS A 69 8.57 12.65 -10.52
C CYS A 69 10.00 12.53 -9.99
N ARG A 70 10.68 13.65 -9.76
CA ARG A 70 11.99 13.64 -9.08
C ARG A 70 11.86 13.61 -7.56
N ASP A 71 10.71 14.03 -7.05
CA ASP A 71 10.45 14.20 -5.62
C ASP A 71 9.57 13.07 -5.06
N GLU A 72 9.61 11.89 -5.68
CA GLU A 72 8.85 10.73 -5.23
C GLU A 72 9.20 10.31 -3.79
N ASN A 73 10.44 10.59 -3.38
CA ASN A 73 10.96 10.44 -2.02
C ASN A 73 10.36 11.44 -1.01
N SER A 74 9.79 12.54 -1.50
CA SER A 74 9.11 13.55 -0.69
C SER A 74 7.58 13.40 -0.73
N THR A 75 7.11 12.18 -1.03
CA THR A 75 5.69 11.79 -1.00
C THR A 75 5.50 10.47 -0.26
N ILE A 76 4.26 10.17 0.17
CA ILE A 76 3.90 8.81 0.57
C ILE A 76 3.40 8.09 -0.68
N GLN A 77 4.02 6.96 -0.98
CA GLN A 77 3.66 6.09 -2.09
C GLN A 77 2.62 5.10 -1.61
N PHE A 78 1.51 5.00 -2.34
CA PHE A 78 0.44 4.06 -2.08
C PHE A 78 0.15 3.24 -3.34
N LEU A 79 0.58 1.98 -3.32
CA LEU A 79 0.12 1.00 -4.32
C LEU A 79 -1.29 0.59 -3.94
N ARG A 80 -2.28 1.04 -4.71
CA ARG A 80 -3.70 0.77 -4.44
C ARG A 80 -4.00 -0.71 -4.52
N CYS A 81 -5.05 -1.12 -3.81
CA CYS A 81 -5.46 -2.52 -3.84
C CYS A 81 -6.00 -2.91 -5.22
N LYS A 82 -5.72 -4.14 -5.63
CA LYS A 82 -6.45 -4.85 -6.68
C LYS A 82 -7.17 -6.04 -6.08
N MET A 83 -8.41 -6.24 -6.49
CA MET A 83 -9.26 -7.27 -5.91
C MET A 83 -9.97 -8.05 -7.00
N THR A 84 -9.95 -9.37 -6.85
CA THR A 84 -10.81 -10.32 -7.58
C THR A 84 -11.79 -10.95 -6.58
N GLU A 85 -12.64 -11.86 -7.05
CA GLU A 85 -13.60 -12.58 -6.19
C GLU A 85 -12.94 -13.41 -5.08
N THR A 86 -11.70 -13.85 -5.31
CA THR A 86 -10.97 -14.78 -4.44
C THR A 86 -9.64 -14.24 -3.94
N VAL A 87 -9.14 -13.14 -4.50
CA VAL A 87 -7.82 -12.61 -4.11
C VAL A 87 -7.85 -11.09 -3.94
N ILE A 88 -7.30 -10.62 -2.82
CA ILE A 88 -6.86 -9.24 -2.66
C ILE A 88 -5.35 -9.20 -2.85
N VAL A 89 -4.85 -8.38 -3.76
CA VAL A 89 -3.42 -8.12 -3.96
C VAL A 89 -3.14 -6.63 -3.90
N GLU A 90 -1.89 -6.25 -3.64
CA GLU A 90 -1.48 -4.85 -3.59
C GLU A 90 -2.28 -4.08 -2.47
N GLY A 91 -1.89 -2.85 -2.14
CA GLY A 91 -2.37 -2.15 -0.93
C GLY A 91 -1.27 -1.85 0.08
N SER A 92 -0.09 -1.45 -0.41
CA SER A 92 1.09 -1.16 0.40
C SER A 92 1.39 0.33 0.43
N PHE A 93 1.80 0.82 1.59
CA PHE A 93 2.35 2.16 1.76
C PHE A 93 3.86 2.10 1.86
N ALA A 94 4.53 3.05 1.22
CA ALA A 94 5.96 3.24 1.33
C ALA A 94 6.30 4.72 1.41
N ILE A 95 7.42 5.01 2.05
CA ILE A 95 8.13 6.28 1.92
C ILE A 95 9.57 5.91 1.56
N SER A 96 10.21 6.74 0.77
CA SER A 96 11.66 6.68 0.54
C SER A 96 12.20 8.01 1.01
N THR A 97 12.83 8.13 2.17
CA THR A 97 13.35 9.42 2.63
C THR A 97 14.86 9.50 2.39
N GLY A 98 15.31 10.65 1.88
CA GLY A 98 16.72 10.93 1.60
C GLY A 98 17.21 12.19 2.32
N PRO A 99 18.52 12.32 2.59
CA PRO A 99 19.09 13.44 3.35
C PRO A 99 19.03 14.79 2.62
N ALA A 100 18.77 14.80 1.31
CA ALA A 100 18.78 16.02 0.48
C ALA A 100 17.64 17.01 0.81
N GLU A 101 16.55 16.54 1.44
CA GLU A 101 15.37 17.38 1.77
C GLU A 101 14.87 17.12 3.20
N ALA A 102 15.75 17.30 4.19
CA ALA A 102 15.51 16.91 5.58
C ALA A 102 14.17 17.42 6.18
N ASN A 103 13.73 18.65 5.84
CA ASN A 103 12.47 19.20 6.36
C ASN A 103 11.23 18.58 5.70
N ALA A 104 11.22 18.43 4.37
CA ALA A 104 10.13 17.76 3.65
C ALA A 104 10.04 16.28 4.08
N ALA A 105 11.20 15.60 4.18
CA ALA A 105 11.30 14.24 4.70
C ALA A 105 10.71 14.11 6.11
N ALA A 106 10.98 15.05 7.02
CA ALA A 106 10.46 15.01 8.38
C ALA A 106 8.92 15.11 8.43
N ASN A 107 8.31 15.93 7.57
CA ASN A 107 6.86 16.06 7.50
C ASN A 107 6.20 14.82 6.88
N VAL A 108 6.77 14.30 5.77
CA VAL A 108 6.33 13.05 5.13
C VAL A 108 6.40 11.89 6.11
N GLU A 109 7.49 11.76 6.86
CA GLU A 109 7.62 10.75 7.92
C GLU A 109 6.56 10.90 9.01
N ARG A 110 6.25 12.14 9.42
CA ARG A 110 5.23 12.40 10.44
C ARG A 110 3.87 11.91 9.96
N ARG A 111 3.49 12.24 8.73
CA ARG A 111 2.22 11.80 8.10
C ARG A 111 2.19 10.27 7.94
N TYR A 112 3.29 9.68 7.48
CA TYR A 112 3.42 8.23 7.37
C TYR A 112 3.30 7.53 8.74
N LYS A 113 3.92 8.07 9.80
CA LYS A 113 3.78 7.56 11.16
C LYS A 113 2.33 7.68 11.67
N PHE A 114 1.65 8.78 11.36
CA PHE A 114 0.22 8.95 11.68
C PHE A 114 -0.63 7.89 10.98
N LEU A 115 -0.43 7.70 9.68
CA LEU A 115 -1.11 6.67 8.89
C LEU A 115 -0.86 5.26 9.45
N CYS A 116 0.40 4.93 9.73
CA CYS A 116 0.78 3.67 10.36
C CYS A 116 0.07 3.45 11.71
N ARG A 117 -0.08 4.50 12.54
CA ARG A 117 -0.82 4.38 13.82
C ARG A 117 -2.30 4.12 13.59
N ALA A 118 -2.92 4.79 12.63
CA ALA A 118 -4.33 4.58 12.28
C ALA A 118 -4.57 3.13 11.83
N ILE A 119 -3.70 2.62 10.94
CA ILE A 119 -3.70 1.22 10.50
C ILE A 119 -3.52 0.29 11.69
N LYS A 120 -2.48 0.48 12.51
CA LYS A 120 -2.20 -0.40 13.66
C LYS A 120 -3.33 -0.44 14.70
N ARG A 121 -4.11 0.63 14.84
CA ARG A 121 -5.26 0.70 15.75
C ARG A 121 -6.44 -0.14 15.28
N THR A 122 -6.64 -0.24 13.97
CA THR A 122 -7.88 -0.78 13.38
C THR A 122 -7.67 -2.11 12.66
N TYR A 123 -6.48 -2.36 12.13
CA TYR A 123 -6.12 -3.54 11.35
C TYR A 123 -5.51 -4.61 12.25
N ARG A 124 -5.72 -5.86 11.89
CA ARG A 124 -5.17 -7.03 12.59
C ARG A 124 -3.98 -7.59 11.82
N ASN A 125 -2.88 -7.78 12.53
CA ASN A 125 -1.64 -8.37 12.01
C ASN A 125 -1.55 -9.88 12.32
N SER A 126 -2.08 -10.28 13.48
CA SER A 126 -1.91 -11.61 14.07
C SER A 126 -2.67 -12.76 13.41
N VAL A 127 -3.43 -12.50 12.35
CA VAL A 127 -4.39 -13.45 11.75
C VAL A 127 -3.97 -13.96 10.37
N VAL A 128 -2.84 -13.51 9.84
CA VAL A 128 -2.34 -13.95 8.53
C VAL A 128 -1.08 -14.77 8.71
N GLN A 129 -1.19 -16.08 8.52
CA GLN A 129 -0.04 -16.97 8.39
C GLN A 129 0.44 -17.04 6.95
N TRP A 130 1.75 -16.93 6.77
CA TRP A 130 2.44 -17.19 5.51
C TRP A 130 2.18 -18.63 5.04
N ARG A 131 1.66 -18.81 3.82
CA ARG A 131 1.53 -20.13 3.19
C ARG A 131 1.95 -20.10 1.73
N ASN A 132 2.64 -21.17 1.31
CA ASN A 132 2.92 -21.45 -0.09
C ASN A 132 1.63 -21.97 -0.76
N PRO A 133 1.09 -21.27 -1.78
CA PRO A 133 -0.15 -21.65 -2.46
C PRO A 133 -0.14 -23.06 -3.04
N GLN A 134 1.01 -23.48 -3.56
CA GLN A 134 1.15 -24.71 -4.32
C GLN A 134 1.29 -25.91 -3.40
N ARG A 135 1.77 -25.69 -2.17
CA ARG A 135 2.09 -26.73 -1.19
C ARG A 135 1.86 -26.19 0.24
N PRO A 136 0.61 -25.89 0.62
CA PRO A 136 0.28 -25.22 1.89
C PRO A 136 0.59 -26.06 3.13
N ASP A 137 0.67 -27.39 2.99
CA ASP A 137 0.90 -28.32 4.11
C ASP A 137 2.24 -29.05 4.01
N ALA A 138 3.10 -28.68 3.05
CA ALA A 138 4.35 -29.38 2.82
C ALA A 138 5.46 -28.89 3.77
N PRO A 139 6.25 -29.80 4.39
CA PRO A 139 7.34 -29.42 5.27
C PRO A 139 8.49 -28.71 4.51
N ALA A 140 9.37 -28.01 5.23
CA ALA A 140 10.62 -27.48 4.66
C ALA A 140 11.37 -28.56 3.89
N GLY A 141 12.03 -28.18 2.80
CA GLY A 141 12.89 -29.06 2.01
C GLY A 141 14.22 -28.40 1.69
N PRO A 142 15.18 -29.13 1.10
CA PRO A 142 16.54 -28.62 0.86
C PRO A 142 16.61 -27.33 0.03
N SER A 143 15.58 -27.07 -0.79
CA SER A 143 15.45 -25.89 -1.65
C SER A 143 14.21 -25.03 -1.35
N ARG A 144 13.52 -25.26 -0.22
CA ARG A 144 12.31 -24.52 0.15
C ARG A 144 12.20 -24.30 1.67
N SER A 145 11.86 -23.08 2.10
CA SER A 145 11.42 -22.85 3.48
C SER A 145 10.12 -23.60 3.77
N ALA A 146 9.96 -24.09 5.00
CA ALA A 146 8.64 -24.43 5.53
C ALA A 146 7.79 -23.15 5.51
N ASN A 147 6.47 -23.29 5.31
CA ASN A 147 5.54 -22.20 5.57
C ASN A 147 5.80 -21.66 6.98
N PRO A 148 6.32 -20.43 7.17
CA PRO A 148 6.63 -19.94 8.49
C PRO A 148 5.34 -19.86 9.32
N SER A 149 5.36 -20.48 10.49
CA SER A 149 4.21 -20.64 11.40
C SER A 149 3.75 -19.35 12.07
N ALA A 150 4.55 -18.29 11.98
CA ALA A 150 4.27 -17.00 12.61
C ALA A 150 3.67 -15.99 11.62
N PRO A 151 2.74 -15.14 12.06
CA PRO A 151 2.19 -14.08 11.22
C PRO A 151 3.25 -13.12 10.69
N ASP A 152 3.09 -12.67 9.44
CA ASP A 152 3.96 -11.64 8.87
C ASP A 152 3.67 -10.29 9.55
N ARG A 153 4.60 -9.86 10.40
CA ARG A 153 4.48 -8.59 11.13
C ARG A 153 4.41 -7.35 10.21
N SER A 154 4.75 -7.49 8.94
CA SER A 154 4.62 -6.41 7.96
C SER A 154 3.23 -6.34 7.31
N LEU A 155 2.41 -7.40 7.41
CA LEU A 155 1.09 -7.44 6.82
C LEU A 155 0.00 -7.02 7.81
N TRP A 156 -0.87 -6.12 7.37
CA TRP A 156 -2.01 -5.63 8.13
C TRP A 156 -3.27 -5.86 7.33
N VAL A 157 -4.24 -6.57 7.91
CA VAL A 157 -5.52 -6.84 7.26
C VAL A 157 -6.62 -6.05 7.97
N GLY A 158 -7.35 -5.27 7.19
CA GLY A 158 -8.42 -4.42 7.70
C GLY A 158 -9.69 -5.21 8.03
N PRO A 159 -10.62 -4.63 8.80
CA PRO A 159 -11.86 -5.30 9.18
C PRO A 159 -12.68 -5.81 7.99
N ALA A 160 -12.78 -5.03 6.90
CA ALA A 160 -13.56 -5.45 5.74
C ALA A 160 -12.89 -6.62 5.01
N ALA A 161 -11.56 -6.60 4.85
CA ALA A 161 -10.82 -7.73 4.31
C ALA A 161 -10.97 -8.99 5.17
N MET A 162 -11.02 -8.85 6.50
CA MET A 162 -11.28 -9.97 7.42
C MET A 162 -12.66 -10.58 7.21
N THR A 163 -13.72 -9.75 7.17
CA THR A 163 -15.08 -10.21 6.90
C THR A 163 -15.18 -10.87 5.53
N TRP A 164 -14.57 -10.27 4.52
CA TRP A 164 -14.54 -10.82 3.17
C TRP A 164 -13.85 -12.20 3.14
N MET A 165 -12.67 -12.35 3.74
CA MET A 165 -11.97 -13.64 3.80
C MET A 165 -12.77 -14.71 4.54
N ALA A 166 -13.48 -14.36 5.62
CA ALA A 166 -14.32 -15.30 6.36
C ALA A 166 -15.52 -15.82 5.55
N GLY A 167 -15.93 -15.08 4.52
CA GLY A 167 -17.08 -15.43 3.70
C GLY A 167 -16.85 -16.59 2.73
N HIS A 168 -15.60 -16.97 2.42
CA HIS A 168 -15.34 -18.12 1.56
C HIS A 168 -13.95 -18.72 1.76
N ALA A 169 -13.88 -20.06 1.81
CA ALA A 169 -12.67 -20.80 2.18
C ALA A 169 -11.53 -20.71 1.15
N ASP A 170 -11.78 -20.19 -0.06
CA ASP A 170 -10.77 -19.99 -1.11
C ASP A 170 -10.17 -18.58 -1.13
N ARG A 171 -10.70 -17.65 -0.33
CA ARG A 171 -10.29 -16.24 -0.34
C ARG A 171 -8.94 -16.04 0.31
N ARG A 172 -8.09 -15.21 -0.30
CA ARG A 172 -6.70 -14.98 0.12
C ARG A 172 -6.30 -13.50 0.01
N VAL A 173 -5.29 -13.11 0.77
CA VAL A 173 -4.56 -11.83 0.59
C VAL A 173 -3.12 -12.13 0.17
N LYS A 174 -2.59 -11.40 -0.83
CA LYS A 174 -1.20 -11.49 -1.30
C LYS A 174 -0.53 -10.11 -1.34
N THR A 175 0.78 -10.08 -1.16
CA THR A 175 1.58 -8.84 -1.25
C THR A 175 1.91 -8.43 -2.68
N PHE A 176 2.04 -9.40 -3.60
CA PHE A 176 2.32 -9.16 -5.01
C PHE A 176 1.55 -10.17 -5.89
N VAL A 177 1.29 -9.81 -7.15
CA VAL A 177 0.65 -10.71 -8.14
C VAL A 177 1.46 -11.99 -8.35
N THR A 178 2.79 -11.89 -8.33
CA THR A 178 3.74 -13.00 -8.47
C THR A 178 4.33 -13.45 -7.12
N GLY A 179 3.93 -12.83 -6.01
CA GLY A 179 4.46 -13.09 -4.68
C GLY A 179 3.85 -14.33 -4.04
N PHE A 180 4.65 -15.04 -3.24
CA PHE A 180 4.32 -16.34 -2.63
C PHE A 180 3.70 -16.23 -1.23
N VAL A 181 3.25 -15.03 -0.83
CA VAL A 181 2.72 -14.77 0.52
C VAL A 181 1.20 -14.85 0.48
N GLU A 182 0.63 -15.80 1.21
CA GLU A 182 -0.80 -15.93 1.41
C GLU A 182 -1.17 -15.61 2.85
N GLY A 183 -2.32 -14.97 3.06
CA GLY A 183 -2.99 -14.90 4.36
C GLY A 183 -4.26 -15.72 4.40
N ALA A 184 -4.42 -16.52 5.46
CA ALA A 184 -5.61 -17.31 5.76
C ALA A 184 -6.04 -17.08 7.22
N ILE A 185 -7.34 -16.98 7.46
CA ILE A 185 -7.92 -16.90 8.81
C ILE A 185 -7.75 -18.25 9.50
N ILE A 186 -7.31 -18.23 10.76
CA ILE A 186 -7.18 -19.41 11.61
C ILE A 186 -8.23 -19.29 12.70
N GLU A 187 -9.07 -20.31 12.84
CA GLU A 187 -9.96 -20.41 13.99
C GLU A 187 -9.11 -20.61 15.27
N PRO A 188 -9.35 -19.85 16.35
CA PRO A 188 -8.66 -20.09 17.60
C PRO A 188 -9.06 -21.48 18.13
N GLY A 189 -8.08 -22.37 18.24
CA GLY A 189 -8.22 -23.65 18.96
C GLY A 189 -8.19 -23.47 20.47
#